data_AF-A0A923CN34-F1
#
_entry.id   AF-A0A923CN34-F1
#
_cell.length_a   1.000
_cell.length_b   1.000
_cell.length_c   1.000
_cell.angle_alpha   90.00
_cell.angle_beta   90.00
_cell.angle_gamma   90.00
#
_symmetry.space_group_name_H-M   'P 1'
#
loop_
_entity.id
_entity.type
_entity.pdbx_description
1 polymer ?
#
loop_
_entity_poly.entity_id
_entity_poly.type
_entity_poly.pdbx_seq_one_letter_code
_entity_poly.pdbx_strand_id
1 'polypeptide(L)'
;MDPLAPFDRQDPCWCGSGKAYRLCHERFASPRHQPGAPVSPDDDEFISLSPDVRLARAAIPSMMPAGTPLSLPPKGPTPRPLSASAFDRAVASSTPDEESATAPELGRARLALLRELAALPDSERPLNDNVAAAVAVFAVDAWKTSAALRQSTPRRTIIWNEELPVNQLIGRTLLLADHVLYPDRLVDALRSEPTARRLRALALEELEYEHLIGAGHVIPVPDGVAQYIGGDSIQKAAKRALANESLVQFVRSQLVVEGPSAREVLFINAIDDFDTVQHMWFYGHFDPSSGAVDDRRVGFRMLQPYDPAHDYSAWIRQETDRALATYLQRTEQRLVVADVLGAEYVAASPFEARVLQRRGLHEPSLVNATLWAGVPELSNLGAKDLARMLSAEEAVEDLRARVRIAMEAAPDFPTQISSIRAVAADIEQASRVLERRMRTSRALGFAAPAVAGGLGLMVGSAGGVAGIAAGALGLLGSISPAIGERLNQRREAAFLFTMPKRKRP
;
A
#
# COMPACT_ATOMS: atom_id res chain seq x y z
N MET A 1 18.97 -9.01 -8.79
CA MET A 1 18.42 -7.72 -9.25
C MET A 1 18.22 -6.88 -8.02
N ASP A 2 18.93 -5.76 -7.94
CA ASP A 2 18.75 -4.78 -6.88
C ASP A 2 17.52 -3.91 -7.21
N PRO A 3 16.43 -3.95 -6.44
CA PRO A 3 15.23 -3.15 -6.69
C PRO A 3 15.45 -1.65 -6.44
N LEU A 4 16.59 -1.28 -5.85
CA LEU A 4 17.01 0.11 -5.64
C LEU A 4 17.85 0.63 -6.81
N ALA A 5 18.26 -0.24 -7.74
CA ALA A 5 18.87 0.18 -8.99
C ALA A 5 17.79 0.69 -9.97
N PRO A 6 18.15 1.55 -10.94
CA PRO A 6 17.28 1.85 -12.07
C PRO A 6 16.88 0.56 -12.82
N PHE A 7 15.62 0.48 -13.25
CA PHE A 7 15.14 -0.67 -14.02
C PHE A 7 15.61 -0.60 -15.47
N ASP A 8 16.13 -1.71 -15.99
CA ASP A 8 16.38 -1.84 -17.41
C ASP A 8 15.06 -1.97 -18.19
N ARG A 9 15.06 -1.53 -19.45
CA ARG A 9 13.85 -1.54 -20.30
C ARG A 9 13.20 -2.92 -20.43
N GLN A 10 13.98 -3.99 -20.33
CA GLN A 10 13.51 -5.37 -20.50
C GLN A 10 13.17 -6.06 -19.18
N ASP A 11 13.46 -5.42 -18.05
CA ASP A 11 13.20 -5.99 -16.73
C ASP A 11 11.71 -6.21 -16.49
N PRO A 12 11.32 -7.24 -15.73
CA PRO A 12 9.96 -7.37 -15.25
C PRO A 12 9.55 -6.12 -14.48
N CYS A 13 8.35 -5.61 -14.77
CA CYS A 13 7.87 -4.41 -14.12
C CYS A 13 7.63 -4.64 -12.62
N TRP A 14 8.13 -3.71 -11.80
CA TRP A 14 8.00 -3.74 -10.34
C TRP A 14 6.56 -3.61 -9.84
N CYS A 15 5.66 -3.01 -10.63
CA CYS A 15 4.25 -2.83 -10.24
C CYS A 15 3.44 -4.14 -10.25
N GLY A 16 4.05 -5.27 -10.62
CA GLY A 16 3.37 -6.57 -10.64
C GLY A 16 2.50 -6.82 -11.88
N SER A 17 2.54 -5.94 -12.89
CA SER A 17 1.73 -6.10 -14.12
C SER A 17 2.11 -7.31 -15.00
N GLY A 18 3.24 -7.98 -14.70
CA GLY A 18 3.78 -9.07 -15.52
C GLY A 18 4.34 -8.62 -16.89
N LYS A 19 4.31 -7.32 -17.20
CA LYS A 19 4.88 -6.74 -18.42
C LYS A 19 6.34 -6.36 -18.22
N ALA A 20 7.08 -6.19 -19.31
CA ALA A 20 8.39 -5.53 -19.26
C ALA A 20 8.24 -4.07 -18.84
N TYR A 21 9.20 -3.55 -18.09
CA TYR A 21 9.22 -2.20 -17.53
C TYR A 21 8.91 -1.13 -18.58
N ARG A 22 9.54 -1.21 -19.77
CA ARG A 22 9.27 -0.28 -20.88
C ARG A 22 7.79 -0.22 -21.29
N LEU A 23 7.08 -1.34 -21.25
CA LEU A 23 5.67 -1.39 -21.67
C LEU A 23 4.72 -0.86 -20.60
N CYS A 24 5.20 -0.72 -19.35
CA CYS A 24 4.39 -0.35 -18.21
C CYS A 24 4.64 1.10 -17.76
N HIS A 25 5.89 1.55 -17.74
CA HIS A 25 6.28 2.85 -17.16
C HIS A 25 7.08 3.78 -18.08
N GLU A 26 7.28 3.47 -19.37
CA GLU A 26 7.91 4.42 -20.32
C GLU A 26 7.20 5.79 -20.33
N ARG A 27 5.90 5.80 -20.03
CA ARG A 27 5.07 7.00 -19.87
C ARG A 27 5.52 8.01 -18.82
N PHE A 28 6.31 7.60 -17.82
CA PHE A 28 6.78 8.47 -16.74
C PHE A 28 8.29 8.70 -16.78
N ALA A 29 9.03 8.05 -17.68
CA ALA A 29 10.47 8.23 -17.84
C ALA A 29 10.83 9.51 -18.61
N SER A 30 9.88 10.06 -19.37
CA SER A 30 10.03 11.30 -20.15
C SER A 30 8.68 11.98 -20.34
N PRO A 31 8.63 13.30 -20.59
CA PRO A 31 7.39 13.99 -20.94
C PRO A 31 6.73 13.32 -22.15
N ARG A 32 5.41 13.11 -22.12
CA ARG A 32 4.71 12.39 -23.20
C ARG A 32 4.55 13.25 -24.44
N HIS A 33 4.38 14.55 -24.23
CA HIS A 33 4.09 15.52 -25.26
C HIS A 33 5.04 16.71 -25.16
N GLN A 34 5.31 17.32 -26.31
CA GLN A 34 6.01 18.60 -26.34
C GLN A 34 5.08 19.73 -25.87
N PRO A 35 5.64 20.85 -25.38
CA PRO A 35 4.84 22.04 -25.09
C PRO A 35 4.00 22.46 -26.29
N GLY A 36 2.73 22.82 -26.06
CA GLY A 36 1.81 23.19 -27.14
C GLY A 36 1.31 22.05 -28.03
N ALA A 37 1.50 20.78 -27.64
CA ALA A 37 1.03 19.65 -28.43
C ALA A 37 -0.46 19.74 -28.78
N PRO A 38 -0.86 19.43 -30.03
CA PRO A 38 -2.23 19.62 -30.50
C PRO A 38 -3.22 18.71 -29.78
N VAL A 39 -4.39 19.26 -29.42
CA VAL A 39 -5.45 18.53 -28.71
C VAL A 39 -6.74 18.48 -29.50
N SER A 40 -7.63 17.55 -29.13
CA SER A 40 -9.01 17.60 -29.60
C SER A 40 -9.69 18.91 -29.17
N PRO A 41 -10.61 19.45 -29.98
CA PRO A 41 -11.46 20.57 -29.55
C PRO A 41 -12.14 20.28 -28.21
N ASP A 42 -12.36 21.31 -27.41
CA ASP A 42 -13.19 21.17 -26.21
C ASP A 42 -14.63 20.82 -26.61
N ASP A 43 -15.33 20.10 -25.74
CA ASP A 43 -16.76 19.83 -25.88
C ASP A 43 -17.54 20.41 -24.69
N ASP A 44 -18.85 20.13 -24.62
CA ASP A 44 -19.74 20.64 -23.59
C ASP A 44 -19.48 20.04 -22.20
N GLU A 45 -18.83 18.88 -22.12
CA GLU A 45 -18.58 18.15 -20.88
C GLU A 45 -17.12 18.25 -20.43
N PHE A 46 -16.18 18.41 -21.37
CA PHE A 46 -14.75 18.27 -21.17
C PHE A 46 -13.94 19.40 -21.82
N ILE A 47 -12.82 19.73 -21.16
CA ILE A 47 -11.77 20.61 -21.64
C ILE A 47 -10.54 19.76 -21.93
N SER A 48 -9.99 19.85 -23.13
CA SER A 48 -8.77 19.13 -23.47
C SER A 48 -7.56 19.87 -22.89
N LEU A 49 -6.78 19.18 -22.05
CA LEU A 49 -5.59 19.72 -21.39
C LEU A 49 -4.32 19.32 -22.16
N SER A 50 -4.18 18.05 -22.48
CA SER A 50 -3.13 17.44 -23.30
C SER A 50 -3.77 16.48 -24.31
N PRO A 51 -3.01 15.91 -25.28
CA PRO A 51 -3.57 15.01 -26.28
C PRO A 51 -4.33 13.81 -25.67
N ASP A 52 -3.94 13.35 -24.48
CA ASP A 52 -4.50 12.21 -23.77
C ASP A 52 -5.21 12.57 -22.44
N VAL A 53 -5.20 13.84 -22.01
CA VAL A 53 -5.81 14.28 -20.75
C VAL A 53 -6.93 15.29 -20.99
N ARG A 54 -8.10 15.00 -20.41
CA ARG A 54 -9.28 15.87 -20.42
C ARG A 54 -9.75 16.15 -18.99
N LEU A 55 -10.24 17.35 -18.77
CA LEU A 55 -10.82 17.81 -17.50
C LEU A 55 -12.32 18.00 -17.67
N ALA A 56 -13.12 17.36 -16.82
CA ALA A 56 -14.57 17.60 -16.80
C ALA A 56 -14.86 19.05 -16.40
N ARG A 57 -15.70 19.76 -17.16
CA ARG A 57 -16.06 21.16 -16.87
C ARG A 57 -16.69 21.32 -15.49
N ALA A 58 -17.46 20.32 -15.06
CA ALA A 58 -18.07 20.29 -13.73
C ALA A 58 -17.06 20.26 -12.58
N ALA A 59 -15.78 19.93 -12.83
CA ALA A 59 -14.73 19.97 -11.81
C ALA A 59 -14.21 21.38 -11.55
N ILE A 60 -14.36 22.34 -12.48
CA ILE A 60 -13.79 23.69 -12.32
C ILE A 60 -14.32 24.41 -11.08
N PRO A 61 -15.64 24.44 -10.79
CA PRO A 61 -16.16 25.14 -9.62
C PRO A 61 -15.64 24.59 -8.29
N SER A 62 -15.31 23.30 -8.22
CA SER A 62 -14.80 22.65 -7.00
C SER A 62 -13.28 22.76 -6.85
N MET A 63 -12.53 23.00 -7.92
CA MET A 63 -11.07 23.13 -7.88
C MET A 63 -10.59 24.37 -7.12
N MET A 64 -11.29 25.49 -7.25
CA MET A 64 -10.98 26.72 -6.52
C MET A 64 -12.28 27.47 -6.19
N PRO A 65 -12.98 27.08 -5.12
CA PRO A 65 -14.21 27.73 -4.70
C PRO A 65 -14.01 29.23 -4.48
N ALA A 66 -15.05 30.02 -4.74
CA ALA A 66 -15.02 31.45 -4.48
C ALA A 66 -14.67 31.73 -3.01
N GLY A 67 -13.72 32.64 -2.77
CA GLY A 67 -13.23 32.96 -1.42
C GLY A 67 -12.05 32.11 -0.95
N THR A 68 -11.50 31.23 -1.78
CA THR A 68 -10.25 30.50 -1.49
C THR A 68 -9.12 31.50 -1.21
N PRO A 69 -8.47 31.46 -0.03
CA PRO A 69 -7.39 32.38 0.30
C PRO A 69 -6.17 32.12 -0.58
N LEU A 70 -5.62 33.20 -1.13
CA LEU A 70 -4.40 33.15 -1.93
C LEU A 70 -3.21 33.37 -1.02
N SER A 71 -2.26 32.44 -1.09
CA SER A 71 -0.96 32.57 -0.43
C SER A 71 0.11 32.80 -1.48
N LEU A 72 1.00 33.75 -1.21
CA LEU A 72 2.19 33.92 -2.04
C LEU A 72 3.03 32.65 -1.97
N PRO A 73 3.57 32.16 -3.10
CA PRO A 73 4.46 31.01 -3.10
C PRO A 73 5.66 31.30 -2.19
N PRO A 74 6.03 30.36 -1.30
CA PRO A 74 7.23 30.48 -0.49
C PRO A 74 8.47 30.50 -1.40
N LYS A 75 9.56 31.14 -0.93
CA LYS A 75 10.84 31.08 -1.64
C LYS A 75 11.44 29.69 -1.45
N GLY A 76 11.36 28.86 -2.50
CA GLY A 76 11.90 27.50 -2.52
C GLY A 76 10.94 26.45 -1.96
N PRO A 77 11.40 25.19 -1.86
CA PRO A 77 10.56 24.08 -1.45
C PRO A 77 10.33 24.14 0.08
N THR A 78 9.07 24.25 0.50
CA THR A 78 8.68 24.27 1.91
C THR A 78 7.54 23.30 2.16
N PRO A 79 7.46 22.67 3.35
CA PRO A 79 6.35 21.78 3.65
C PRO A 79 5.05 22.57 3.75
N ARG A 80 3.96 21.96 3.28
CA ARG A 80 2.61 22.47 3.42
C ARG A 80 2.13 22.29 4.87
N PRO A 81 1.35 23.23 5.42
CA PRO A 81 0.68 23.01 6.69
C PRO A 81 -0.20 21.76 6.64
N LEU A 82 -0.17 20.97 7.71
CA LEU A 82 -1.11 19.87 7.91
C LEU A 82 -2.36 20.41 8.60
N SER A 83 -3.53 20.04 8.11
CA SER A 83 -4.81 20.36 8.74
C SER A 83 -5.40 19.09 9.34
N ALA A 84 -5.78 19.14 10.61
CA ALA A 84 -6.57 18.09 11.24
C ALA A 84 -8.05 18.47 11.28
N SER A 85 -8.93 17.51 10.98
CA SER A 85 -10.37 17.71 11.12
C SER A 85 -10.77 17.76 12.60
N ALA A 86 -11.97 18.25 12.90
CA ALA A 86 -12.51 18.20 14.27
C ALA A 86 -12.66 16.74 14.75
N PHE A 87 -12.95 15.83 13.83
CA PHE A 87 -13.04 14.40 14.08
C PHE A 87 -11.70 13.81 14.53
N ASP A 88 -10.60 14.11 13.82
CA ASP A 88 -9.27 13.59 14.17
C ASP A 88 -8.86 13.98 15.60
N ARG A 89 -9.16 15.24 15.96
CA ARG A 89 -8.90 15.76 17.31
C ARG A 89 -9.73 15.01 18.37
N ALA A 90 -11.01 14.76 18.08
CA ALA A 90 -11.90 14.06 19.00
C ALA A 90 -11.43 12.61 19.23
N VAL A 91 -11.12 11.87 18.17
CA VAL A 91 -10.61 10.49 18.29
C VAL A 91 -9.26 10.44 18.99
N ALA A 92 -8.33 11.35 18.66
CA ALA A 92 -7.04 11.44 19.34
C ALA A 92 -7.17 11.72 20.85
N SER A 93 -8.23 12.42 21.26
CA SER A 93 -8.51 12.71 22.67
C SER A 93 -9.18 11.56 23.43
N SER A 94 -9.62 10.50 22.72
CA SER A 94 -10.18 9.32 23.38
C SER A 94 -9.07 8.55 24.10
N THR A 95 -9.27 8.27 25.39
CA THR A 95 -8.27 7.62 26.24
C THR A 95 -8.14 6.12 25.90
N PRO A 96 -6.92 5.60 25.68
CA PRO A 96 -6.67 4.16 25.50
C PRO A 96 -6.92 3.29 26.74
N ASP A 97 -7.19 3.89 27.90
CA ASP A 97 -7.34 3.18 29.19
C ASP A 97 -8.69 2.45 29.36
N GLU A 98 -9.62 2.60 28.41
CA GLU A 98 -10.79 1.71 28.30
C GLU A 98 -10.37 0.38 27.66
N GLU A 99 -10.96 -0.73 28.14
CA GLU A 99 -10.65 -2.09 27.68
C GLU A 99 -10.72 -2.18 26.14
N SER A 100 -9.56 -2.27 25.49
CA SER A 100 -9.45 -2.32 24.04
C SER A 100 -9.92 -3.68 23.53
N ALA A 101 -10.68 -3.70 22.43
CA ALA A 101 -11.01 -4.94 21.75
C ALA A 101 -9.74 -5.68 21.29
N THR A 102 -9.78 -7.00 21.29
CA THR A 102 -8.77 -7.81 20.59
C THR A 102 -8.91 -7.61 19.07
N ALA A 103 -7.83 -7.83 18.30
CA ALA A 103 -7.88 -7.70 16.85
C ALA A 103 -9.00 -8.54 16.18
N PRO A 104 -9.28 -9.80 16.59
CA PRO A 104 -10.43 -10.55 16.06
C PRO A 104 -11.80 -9.98 16.47
N GLU A 105 -11.93 -9.37 17.65
CA GLU A 105 -13.17 -8.71 18.08
C GLU A 105 -13.44 -7.47 17.24
N LEU A 106 -12.43 -6.62 17.05
CA LEU A 106 -12.48 -5.48 16.14
C LEU A 106 -12.83 -5.93 14.72
N GLY A 107 -12.20 -7.01 14.25
CA GLY A 107 -12.48 -7.63 12.95
C GLY A 107 -13.95 -8.02 12.79
N ARG A 108 -14.53 -8.72 13.79
CA ARG A 108 -15.96 -9.07 13.78
C ARG A 108 -16.86 -7.84 13.78
N ALA A 109 -16.53 -6.81 14.55
CA ALA A 109 -17.27 -5.55 14.57
C ALA A 109 -17.22 -4.85 13.20
N ARG A 110 -16.05 -4.82 12.54
CA ARG A 110 -15.90 -4.29 11.18
C ARG A 110 -16.77 -5.05 10.19
N LEU A 111 -16.78 -6.40 10.25
CA LEU A 111 -17.62 -7.20 9.34
C LEU A 111 -19.12 -6.95 9.53
N ALA A 112 -19.57 -6.77 10.77
CA ALA A 112 -20.97 -6.42 11.04
C ALA A 112 -21.31 -5.07 10.40
N LEU A 113 -20.48 -4.05 10.65
CA LEU A 113 -20.62 -2.73 10.05
C LEU A 113 -20.60 -2.78 8.52
N LEU A 114 -19.65 -3.49 7.92
CA LEU A 114 -19.54 -3.62 6.45
C LEU A 114 -20.79 -4.27 5.84
N ARG A 115 -21.36 -5.30 6.48
CA ARG A 115 -22.58 -5.95 6.01
C ARG A 115 -23.79 -5.02 6.09
N GLU A 116 -23.90 -4.21 7.13
CA GLU A 116 -24.94 -3.18 7.23
C GLU A 116 -24.78 -2.10 6.16
N LEU A 117 -23.55 -1.62 5.93
CA LEU A 117 -23.25 -0.63 4.91
C LEU A 117 -23.48 -1.14 3.48
N ALA A 118 -23.15 -2.40 3.22
CA ALA A 118 -23.40 -3.05 1.93
C ALA A 118 -24.91 -3.18 1.62
N ALA A 119 -25.75 -3.21 2.65
CA ALA A 119 -27.20 -3.27 2.54
C ALA A 119 -27.87 -1.88 2.36
N LEU A 120 -27.09 -0.79 2.39
CA LEU A 120 -27.62 0.56 2.13
C LEU A 120 -28.21 0.67 0.71
N PRO A 121 -29.18 1.56 0.50
CA PRO A 121 -29.72 1.81 -0.83
C PRO A 121 -28.66 2.49 -1.72
N ASP A 122 -28.72 2.21 -3.02
CA ASP A 122 -27.91 2.88 -4.02
C ASP A 122 -28.45 4.31 -4.27
N SER A 123 -28.05 5.26 -3.42
CA SER A 123 -28.61 6.61 -3.40
C SER A 123 -27.57 7.69 -3.08
N GLU A 124 -27.74 8.84 -3.72
CA GLU A 124 -26.98 10.08 -3.43
C GLU A 124 -27.51 10.85 -2.21
N ARG A 125 -28.51 10.31 -1.52
CA ARG A 125 -29.04 10.96 -0.32
C ARG A 125 -27.99 10.99 0.79
N PRO A 126 -28.01 12.03 1.66
CA PRO A 126 -27.17 12.09 2.84
C PRO A 126 -27.34 10.85 3.71
N LEU A 127 -26.25 10.44 4.34
CA LEU A 127 -26.23 9.30 5.23
C LEU A 127 -27.08 9.55 6.49
N ASN A 128 -27.68 8.49 7.04
CA ASN A 128 -28.30 8.54 8.36
C ASN A 128 -27.24 8.73 9.45
N ASP A 129 -27.49 9.65 10.40
CA ASP A 129 -26.62 9.95 11.54
C ASP A 129 -26.18 8.71 12.33
N ASN A 130 -27.06 7.71 12.49
CA ASN A 130 -26.72 6.46 13.19
C ASN A 130 -25.61 5.68 12.48
N VAL A 131 -25.61 5.69 11.14
CA VAL A 131 -24.58 5.01 10.35
C VAL A 131 -23.27 5.77 10.42
N ALA A 132 -23.32 7.10 10.36
CA ALA A 132 -22.14 7.95 10.56
C ALA A 132 -21.52 7.72 11.95
N ALA A 133 -22.37 7.65 12.99
CA ALA A 133 -21.95 7.37 14.36
C ALA A 133 -21.32 5.97 14.49
N ALA A 134 -21.87 4.94 13.85
CA ALA A 134 -21.31 3.59 13.91
C ALA A 134 -19.90 3.50 13.30
N VAL A 135 -19.68 4.15 12.15
CA VAL A 135 -18.33 4.24 11.55
C VAL A 135 -17.38 5.05 12.43
N ALA A 136 -17.85 6.13 13.05
CA ALA A 136 -17.05 6.93 14.00
C ALA A 136 -16.64 6.14 15.25
N VAL A 137 -17.56 5.39 15.84
CA VAL A 137 -17.29 4.51 17.00
C VAL A 137 -16.27 3.44 16.62
N PHE A 138 -16.44 2.80 15.46
CA PHE A 138 -15.47 1.84 14.96
C PHE A 138 -14.07 2.45 14.81
N ALA A 139 -13.96 3.69 14.31
CA ALA A 139 -12.66 4.36 14.17
C ALA A 139 -11.96 4.57 15.53
N VAL A 140 -12.72 4.88 16.58
CA VAL A 140 -12.21 4.98 17.96
C VAL A 140 -11.70 3.61 18.44
N ASP A 141 -12.48 2.55 18.24
CA ASP A 141 -12.09 1.20 18.65
C ASP A 141 -10.86 0.70 17.89
N ALA A 142 -10.77 0.98 16.59
CA ALA A 142 -9.62 0.66 15.75
C ALA A 142 -8.36 1.40 16.22
N TRP A 143 -8.50 2.69 16.57
CA TRP A 143 -7.41 3.48 17.13
C TRP A 143 -6.88 2.90 18.45
N LYS A 144 -7.79 2.59 19.40
CA LYS A 144 -7.44 1.98 20.68
C LYS A 144 -6.79 0.60 20.50
N THR A 145 -7.37 -0.24 19.64
CA THR A 145 -6.86 -1.59 19.37
C THR A 145 -5.46 -1.54 18.76
N SER A 146 -5.20 -0.64 17.81
CA SER A 146 -3.87 -0.44 17.23
C SER A 146 -2.84 -0.05 18.31
N ALA A 147 -3.20 0.88 19.20
CA ALA A 147 -2.36 1.29 20.32
C ALA A 147 -2.08 0.16 21.32
N ALA A 148 -3.03 -0.76 21.54
CA ALA A 148 -2.87 -1.93 22.39
C ALA A 148 -1.97 -2.98 21.74
N LEU A 149 -2.12 -3.25 20.44
CA LEU A 149 -1.26 -4.17 19.68
C LEU A 149 0.21 -3.76 19.76
N ARG A 150 0.50 -2.45 19.69
CA ARG A 150 1.86 -1.90 19.86
C ARG A 150 2.48 -2.26 21.22
N GLN A 151 1.68 -2.38 22.27
CA GLN A 151 2.13 -2.62 23.65
C GLN A 151 2.13 -4.11 24.03
N SER A 152 1.66 -4.98 23.14
CA SER A 152 1.58 -6.42 23.39
C SER A 152 2.97 -7.05 23.57
N THR A 153 3.05 -8.08 24.43
CA THR A 153 4.26 -8.88 24.66
C THR A 153 3.95 -10.35 24.39
N PRO A 154 4.66 -11.04 23.47
CA PRO A 154 5.75 -10.53 22.62
C PRO A 154 5.26 -9.49 21.61
N ARG A 155 6.16 -8.59 21.19
CA ARG A 155 5.84 -7.50 20.26
C ARG A 155 5.38 -8.07 18.92
N ARG A 156 4.18 -7.68 18.49
CA ARG A 156 3.64 -8.04 17.17
C ARG A 156 4.34 -7.25 16.07
N THR A 157 4.58 -7.90 14.93
CA THR A 157 5.06 -7.25 13.72
C THR A 157 3.87 -6.62 13.00
N ILE A 158 3.81 -5.29 12.97
CA ILE A 158 2.71 -4.53 12.36
C ILE A 158 3.27 -3.79 11.16
N ILE A 159 2.58 -3.84 10.03
CA ILE A 159 2.98 -3.15 8.79
C ILE A 159 1.99 -2.05 8.45
N TRP A 160 2.49 -0.91 7.96
CA TRP A 160 1.69 0.20 7.45
C TRP A 160 2.07 0.56 6.02
N ASN A 161 1.06 0.72 5.16
CA ASN A 161 1.17 1.36 3.86
C ASN A 161 -0.19 1.94 3.42
N GLU A 162 -0.18 3.10 2.77
CA GLU A 162 -1.40 3.80 2.34
C GLU A 162 -1.66 3.76 0.82
N GLU A 163 -0.69 3.35 0.00
CA GLU A 163 -0.76 3.43 -1.47
C GLU A 163 -1.00 2.08 -2.16
N LEU A 164 -0.52 1.00 -1.57
CA LEU A 164 -0.63 -0.32 -2.15
C LEU A 164 -2.03 -0.88 -1.92
N PRO A 165 -2.64 -1.50 -2.94
CA PRO A 165 -3.86 -2.27 -2.76
C PRO A 165 -3.70 -3.30 -1.65
N VAL A 166 -4.68 -3.37 -0.74
CA VAL A 166 -4.65 -4.20 0.47
C VAL A 166 -4.30 -5.66 0.13
N ASN A 167 -4.89 -6.22 -0.93
CA ASN A 167 -4.57 -7.56 -1.42
C ASN A 167 -3.11 -7.77 -1.83
N GLN A 168 -2.50 -6.79 -2.52
CA GLN A 168 -1.10 -6.86 -2.95
C GLN A 168 -0.17 -6.77 -1.76
N LEU A 169 -0.44 -5.84 -0.83
CA LEU A 169 0.33 -5.68 0.40
C LEU A 169 0.28 -6.96 1.22
N ILE A 170 -0.91 -7.53 1.44
CA ILE A 170 -1.09 -8.78 2.17
C ILE A 170 -0.36 -9.91 1.48
N GLY A 171 -0.63 -10.16 0.18
CA GLY A 171 -0.05 -11.29 -0.55
C GLY A 171 1.48 -11.33 -0.52
N ARG A 172 2.14 -10.17 -0.34
CA ARG A 172 3.60 -10.02 -0.28
C ARG A 172 4.18 -9.94 1.14
N THR A 173 3.37 -9.64 2.16
CA THR A 173 3.87 -9.39 3.53
C THR A 173 3.26 -10.31 4.61
N LEU A 174 2.30 -11.16 4.24
CA LEU A 174 1.57 -12.07 5.14
C LEU A 174 2.46 -13.02 5.96
N LEU A 175 3.64 -13.38 5.45
CA LEU A 175 4.62 -14.21 6.14
C LEU A 175 5.54 -13.42 7.09
N LEU A 176 5.31 -12.13 7.32
CA LEU A 176 6.16 -11.31 8.18
C LEU A 176 5.38 -10.44 9.15
N ALA A 177 4.22 -9.93 8.74
CA ALA A 177 3.32 -9.22 9.62
C ALA A 177 2.38 -10.15 10.37
N ASP A 178 2.20 -9.88 11.65
CA ASP A 178 1.05 -10.33 12.42
C ASP A 178 -0.22 -9.57 12.03
N HIS A 179 -0.06 -8.26 11.77
CA HIS A 179 -1.14 -7.35 11.37
C HIS A 179 -0.70 -6.41 10.25
N VAL A 180 -1.60 -6.15 9.31
CA VAL A 180 -1.45 -5.15 8.26
C VAL A 180 -2.46 -4.04 8.53
N LEU A 181 -1.96 -2.81 8.69
CA LEU A 181 -2.77 -1.61 8.84
C LEU A 181 -2.90 -0.91 7.48
N TYR A 182 -4.08 -0.38 7.19
CA TYR A 182 -4.37 0.41 5.99
C TYR A 182 -5.33 1.57 6.29
N PRO A 183 -5.37 2.64 5.47
CA PRO A 183 -6.27 3.76 5.70
C PRO A 183 -7.75 3.36 5.68
N ASP A 184 -8.53 3.82 6.67
CA ASP A 184 -9.97 3.59 6.71
C ASP A 184 -10.72 4.50 5.72
N ARG A 185 -10.94 4.00 4.51
CA ARG A 185 -11.64 4.72 3.44
C ARG A 185 -13.10 5.07 3.78
N LEU A 186 -13.74 4.36 4.72
CA LEU A 186 -15.09 4.70 5.17
C LEU A 186 -15.07 5.96 6.03
N VAL A 187 -14.07 6.09 6.91
CA VAL A 187 -13.84 7.29 7.71
C VAL A 187 -13.51 8.48 6.80
N ASP A 188 -12.69 8.29 5.78
CA ASP A 188 -12.39 9.36 4.82
C ASP A 188 -13.62 9.79 4.01
N ALA A 189 -14.48 8.85 3.63
CA ALA A 189 -15.74 9.17 2.96
C ALA A 189 -16.67 10.00 3.86
N LEU A 190 -16.70 9.72 5.17
CA LEU A 190 -17.43 10.54 6.15
C LEU A 190 -16.92 11.97 6.25
N ARG A 191 -15.61 12.19 6.11
CA ARG A 191 -14.98 13.52 6.22
C ARG A 191 -15.29 14.43 5.05
N SER A 192 -15.49 13.88 3.86
CA SER A 192 -15.75 14.66 2.65
C SER A 192 -17.25 14.86 2.41
N GLU A 193 -17.93 13.84 1.90
CA GLU A 193 -19.30 13.92 1.38
C GLU A 193 -19.90 12.51 1.46
N PRO A 194 -20.52 12.16 2.61
CA PRO A 194 -21.02 10.81 2.82
C PRO A 194 -22.36 10.60 2.11
N THR A 195 -22.33 9.84 1.02
CA THR A 195 -23.55 9.30 0.38
C THR A 195 -23.69 7.81 0.66
N ALA A 196 -24.93 7.33 0.69
CA ALA A 196 -25.23 5.91 0.86
C ALA A 196 -24.57 5.06 -0.25
N ARG A 197 -24.63 5.53 -1.51
CA ARG A 197 -23.96 4.89 -2.65
C ARG A 197 -22.46 4.74 -2.44
N ARG A 198 -21.77 5.82 -2.01
CA ARG A 198 -20.31 5.80 -1.82
C ARG A 198 -19.89 4.84 -0.72
N LEU A 199 -20.54 4.89 0.45
CA LEU A 199 -20.22 4.00 1.57
C LEU A 199 -20.55 2.54 1.25
N ARG A 200 -21.65 2.28 0.55
CA ARG A 200 -21.98 0.94 0.06
C ARG A 200 -20.91 0.38 -0.87
N ALA A 201 -20.45 1.18 -1.84
CA ALA A 201 -19.42 0.76 -2.79
C ALA A 201 -18.11 0.41 -2.08
N LEU A 202 -17.66 1.26 -1.16
CA LEU A 202 -16.47 1.01 -0.34
C LEU A 202 -16.64 -0.23 0.55
N ALA A 203 -17.81 -0.42 1.15
CA ALA A 203 -18.06 -1.59 1.98
C ALA A 203 -18.04 -2.90 1.18
N LEU A 204 -18.61 -2.90 -0.04
CA LEU A 204 -18.57 -4.06 -0.94
C LEU A 204 -17.13 -4.40 -1.37
N GLU A 205 -16.32 -3.39 -1.69
CA GLU A 205 -14.90 -3.57 -2.01
C GLU A 205 -14.13 -4.18 -0.83
N GLU A 206 -14.37 -3.70 0.39
CA GLU A 206 -13.66 -4.17 1.59
C GLU A 206 -14.11 -5.57 2.04
N LEU A 207 -15.37 -5.94 1.78
CA LEU A 207 -15.88 -7.29 2.05
C LEU A 207 -15.17 -8.39 1.25
N GLU A 208 -14.45 -8.07 0.17
CA GLU A 208 -13.58 -9.02 -0.52
C GLU A 208 -12.49 -9.62 0.42
N TYR A 209 -12.19 -8.92 1.52
CA TYR A 209 -11.21 -9.31 2.53
C TYR A 209 -11.83 -9.87 3.81
N GLU A 210 -13.11 -10.28 3.79
CA GLU A 210 -13.87 -10.56 5.02
C GLU A 210 -13.18 -11.56 5.97
N HIS A 211 -12.51 -12.58 5.44
CA HIS A 211 -11.86 -13.60 6.26
C HIS A 211 -10.59 -13.08 6.95
N LEU A 212 -9.87 -12.15 6.32
CA LEU A 212 -8.66 -11.55 6.87
C LEU A 212 -9.01 -10.47 7.90
N ILE A 213 -10.04 -9.67 7.61
CA ILE A 213 -10.61 -8.68 8.53
C ILE A 213 -11.18 -9.40 9.75
N GLY A 214 -12.04 -10.41 9.56
CA GLY A 214 -12.68 -11.13 10.66
C GLY A 214 -11.71 -11.88 11.58
N ALA A 215 -10.56 -12.30 11.04
CA ALA A 215 -9.48 -12.91 11.82
C ALA A 215 -8.58 -11.86 12.51
N GLY A 216 -8.73 -10.57 12.23
CA GLY A 216 -7.93 -9.49 12.80
C GLY A 216 -6.54 -9.34 12.19
N HIS A 217 -6.25 -9.96 11.04
CA HIS A 217 -4.96 -9.82 10.37
C HIS A 217 -4.83 -8.50 9.60
N VAL A 218 -5.96 -7.89 9.27
CA VAL A 218 -6.02 -6.65 8.49
C VAL A 218 -6.94 -5.70 9.21
N ILE A 219 -6.43 -4.51 9.53
CA ILE A 219 -7.12 -3.55 10.40
C ILE A 219 -7.16 -2.18 9.70
N PRO A 220 -8.35 -1.70 9.30
CA PRO A 220 -8.49 -0.32 8.84
C PRO A 220 -8.26 0.63 10.02
N VAL A 221 -7.44 1.66 9.83
CA VAL A 221 -7.13 2.64 10.87
C VAL A 221 -7.39 4.08 10.39
N PRO A 222 -7.84 4.98 11.28
CA PRO A 222 -8.03 6.39 10.94
C PRO A 222 -6.67 7.11 10.92
N ASP A 223 -5.97 7.04 9.79
CA ASP A 223 -4.64 7.61 9.60
C ASP A 223 -4.56 9.12 9.88
N GLY A 224 -5.64 9.88 9.61
CA GLY A 224 -5.75 11.30 9.96
C GLY A 224 -5.54 11.59 11.46
N VAL A 225 -5.88 10.63 12.34
CA VAL A 225 -5.62 10.72 13.79
C VAL A 225 -4.13 10.61 14.07
N ALA A 226 -3.45 9.67 13.42
CA ALA A 226 -2.00 9.51 13.52
C ALA A 226 -1.25 10.73 12.95
N GLN A 227 -1.72 11.28 11.82
CA GLN A 227 -1.19 12.50 11.23
C GLN A 227 -1.36 13.71 12.16
N TYR A 228 -2.50 13.82 12.84
CA TYR A 228 -2.74 14.88 13.80
C TYR A 228 -1.77 14.79 15.00
N ILE A 229 -1.66 13.61 15.62
CA ILE A 229 -0.76 13.38 16.76
C ILE A 229 0.71 13.59 16.36
N GLY A 230 1.07 13.13 15.16
CA GLY A 230 2.42 13.26 14.61
C GLY A 230 2.72 14.62 13.96
N GLY A 231 1.77 15.55 13.91
CA GLY A 231 1.83 16.73 13.03
C GLY A 231 3.11 17.56 13.16
N ASP A 232 3.54 17.84 14.39
CA ASP A 232 4.79 18.57 14.66
C ASP A 232 6.03 17.79 14.21
N SER A 233 6.03 16.47 14.42
CA SER A 233 7.11 15.58 13.99
C SER A 233 7.19 15.51 12.47
N ILE A 234 6.05 15.43 11.78
CA ILE A 234 5.98 15.45 10.30
C ILE A 234 6.57 16.76 9.78
N GLN A 235 6.13 17.90 10.31
CA GLN A 235 6.63 19.21 9.90
C GLN A 235 8.15 19.33 10.12
N LYS A 236 8.65 18.90 11.28
CA LYS A 236 10.10 18.92 11.58
C LYS A 236 10.89 17.97 10.70
N ALA A 237 10.35 16.80 10.37
CA ALA A 237 11.00 15.81 9.52
C ALA A 237 11.03 16.27 8.06
N ALA A 238 9.92 16.78 7.54
CA ALA A 238 9.84 17.37 6.20
C ALA A 238 10.79 18.55 6.03
N LYS A 239 10.88 19.46 7.01
CA LYS A 239 11.88 20.56 6.97
C LYS A 239 13.31 20.04 6.92
N ARG A 240 13.63 18.98 7.69
CA ARG A 240 14.96 18.36 7.67
C ARG A 240 15.25 17.69 6.32
N ALA A 241 14.28 16.99 5.74
CA ALA A 241 14.42 16.37 4.42
C ALA A 241 14.65 17.43 3.33
N LEU A 242 13.91 18.54 3.37
CA LEU A 242 14.05 19.64 2.42
C LEU A 242 15.36 20.43 2.59
N ALA A 243 15.99 20.37 3.76
CA ALA A 243 17.31 20.94 4.00
C ALA A 243 18.46 20.03 3.53
N ASN A 244 18.19 18.77 3.19
CA ASN A 244 19.19 17.84 2.69
C ASN A 244 19.37 18.04 1.17
N GLU A 245 20.39 18.79 0.78
CA GLU A 245 20.66 19.12 -0.62
C GLU A 245 20.81 17.89 -1.53
N SER A 246 21.48 16.83 -1.05
CA SER A 246 21.67 15.61 -1.83
C SER A 246 20.35 14.89 -2.12
N LEU A 247 19.44 14.87 -1.14
CA LEU A 247 18.13 14.26 -1.27
C LEU A 247 17.22 15.10 -2.16
N VAL A 248 17.25 16.42 -2.01
CA VAL A 248 16.51 17.37 -2.85
C VAL A 248 16.96 17.26 -4.31
N GLN A 249 18.27 17.26 -4.58
CA GLN A 249 18.81 17.09 -5.93
C GLN A 249 18.41 15.74 -6.53
N PHE A 250 18.45 14.66 -5.74
CA PHE A 250 17.97 13.36 -6.16
C PHE A 250 16.50 13.41 -6.56
N VAL A 251 15.60 13.83 -5.66
CA VAL A 251 14.15 13.88 -5.97
C VAL A 251 13.90 14.75 -7.20
N ARG A 252 14.53 15.93 -7.29
CA ARG A 252 14.41 16.81 -8.46
C ARG A 252 14.80 16.10 -9.76
N SER A 253 15.86 15.29 -9.75
CA SER A 253 16.30 14.52 -10.92
C SER A 253 15.33 13.41 -11.32
N GLN A 254 14.45 12.98 -10.42
CA GLN A 254 13.43 11.97 -10.67
C GLN A 254 12.11 12.57 -11.14
N LEU A 255 11.93 13.89 -11.13
CA LEU A 255 10.69 14.53 -11.57
C LEU A 255 10.68 14.69 -13.09
N VAL A 256 9.62 14.18 -13.71
CA VAL A 256 9.28 14.44 -15.11
C VAL A 256 8.22 15.53 -15.14
N VAL A 257 8.58 16.66 -15.76
CA VAL A 257 7.72 17.83 -15.95
C VAL A 257 7.25 17.84 -17.41
N GLU A 258 5.95 17.64 -17.61
CA GLU A 258 5.27 17.79 -18.89
C GLU A 258 4.44 19.07 -18.91
N GLY A 259 4.55 19.81 -20.00
CA GLY A 259 3.80 21.04 -20.25
C GLY A 259 4.65 22.32 -20.21
N PRO A 260 4.03 23.49 -20.42
CA PRO A 260 2.61 23.69 -20.65
C PRO A 260 2.16 23.02 -21.96
N SER A 261 1.10 22.19 -21.93
CA SER A 261 0.62 21.41 -23.07
C SER A 261 -0.20 22.30 -24.03
N ALA A 262 -1.40 21.91 -24.47
CA ALA A 262 -2.26 22.84 -25.24
C ALA A 262 -2.84 23.96 -24.37
N ARG A 263 -2.92 23.72 -23.06
CA ARG A 263 -3.33 24.68 -22.04
C ARG A 263 -2.16 24.98 -21.13
N GLU A 264 -2.25 26.08 -20.41
CA GLU A 264 -1.27 26.43 -19.38
C GLU A 264 -1.45 25.58 -18.12
N VAL A 265 -1.10 24.30 -18.26
CA VAL A 265 -1.13 23.27 -17.22
C VAL A 265 0.16 22.47 -17.27
N LEU A 266 0.72 22.17 -16.10
CA LEU A 266 1.83 21.23 -15.94
C LEU A 266 1.34 19.92 -15.35
N PHE A 267 1.93 18.84 -15.82
CA PHE A 267 1.86 17.52 -15.22
C PHE A 267 3.26 17.17 -14.72
N ILE A 268 3.40 16.95 -13.42
CA ILE A 268 4.68 16.63 -12.78
C ILE A 268 4.51 15.32 -12.02
N ASN A 269 5.31 14.33 -12.36
CA ASN A 269 5.29 13.01 -11.72
C ASN A 269 6.73 12.56 -11.44
N ALA A 270 6.91 11.69 -10.44
CA ALA A 270 8.19 11.06 -10.16
C ALA A 270 8.35 9.74 -10.94
N ILE A 271 9.55 9.51 -11.50
CA ILE A 271 9.93 8.25 -12.14
C ILE A 271 9.88 7.12 -11.10
N ASP A 272 9.25 5.99 -11.46
CA ASP A 272 9.06 4.82 -10.60
C ASP A 272 8.26 5.10 -9.32
N ASP A 273 7.39 6.09 -9.32
CA ASP A 273 6.43 6.26 -8.22
C ASP A 273 5.14 5.46 -8.47
N PHE A 274 4.43 5.11 -7.39
CA PHE A 274 3.17 4.37 -7.47
C PHE A 274 1.96 5.29 -7.71
N ASP A 275 2.13 6.61 -7.53
CA ASP A 275 1.05 7.55 -7.74
C ASP A 275 0.58 7.53 -9.21
N THR A 276 -0.64 7.03 -9.41
CA THR A 276 -1.28 6.94 -10.72
C THR A 276 -2.05 8.20 -11.06
N VAL A 277 -2.28 9.10 -10.10
CA VAL A 277 -2.99 10.34 -10.31
C VAL A 277 -1.99 11.38 -10.77
N GLN A 278 -2.11 11.78 -12.04
CA GLN A 278 -1.29 12.88 -12.54
C GLN A 278 -1.63 14.15 -11.75
N HIS A 279 -0.66 14.61 -10.96
CA HIS A 279 -0.78 15.91 -10.33
C HIS A 279 -0.79 16.99 -11.42
N MET A 280 -1.75 17.92 -11.31
CA MET A 280 -1.96 19.00 -12.27
C MET A 280 -1.73 20.33 -11.59
N TRP A 281 -0.92 21.19 -12.21
CA TRP A 281 -0.69 22.55 -11.78
C TRP A 281 -1.12 23.52 -12.86
N PHE A 282 -2.03 24.42 -12.53
CA PHE A 282 -2.60 25.37 -13.48
C PHE A 282 -1.92 26.72 -13.34
N TYR A 283 -1.64 27.36 -14.47
CA TYR A 283 -1.19 28.75 -14.47
C TYR A 283 -2.39 29.68 -14.24
N GLY A 284 -2.26 30.58 -13.27
CA GLY A 284 -3.26 31.59 -12.96
C GLY A 284 -2.83 32.95 -13.48
N HIS A 285 -3.60 33.50 -14.41
CA HIS A 285 -3.49 34.89 -14.83
C HIS A 285 -4.29 35.78 -13.89
N PHE A 286 -3.61 36.74 -13.27
CA PHE A 286 -4.26 37.81 -12.53
C PHE A 286 -5.10 38.65 -13.49
N ASP A 287 -6.38 38.87 -13.16
CA ASP A 287 -7.21 39.79 -13.93
C ASP A 287 -6.97 41.23 -13.43
N PRO A 288 -6.31 42.11 -14.19
CA PRO A 288 -5.91 43.44 -13.69
C PRO A 288 -7.12 44.31 -13.34
N SER A 289 -8.26 44.08 -14.00
CA SER A 289 -9.54 44.76 -13.77
C SER A 289 -10.28 44.34 -12.50
N SER A 290 -9.89 43.22 -11.89
CA SER A 290 -10.59 42.64 -10.73
C SER A 290 -10.18 43.25 -9.38
N GLY A 291 -9.11 44.04 -9.36
CA GLY A 291 -8.61 44.69 -8.15
C GLY A 291 -9.38 45.96 -7.83
N ALA A 292 -10.61 45.86 -7.32
CA ALA A 292 -11.21 46.97 -6.59
C ALA A 292 -10.49 47.10 -5.24
N VAL A 293 -9.87 48.26 -5.00
CA VAL A 293 -8.96 48.55 -3.87
C VAL A 293 -9.59 48.24 -2.49
N ASP A 294 -10.92 48.21 -2.40
CA ASP A 294 -11.65 48.02 -1.14
C ASP A 294 -12.04 46.55 -0.82
N ASP A 295 -12.08 45.64 -1.80
CA ASP A 295 -12.75 44.34 -1.61
C ASP A 295 -11.83 43.17 -1.22
N ARG A 296 -10.49 43.36 -1.19
CA ARG A 296 -9.48 42.28 -0.97
C ARG A 296 -9.71 41.03 -1.83
N ARG A 297 -10.45 41.15 -2.93
CA ARG A 297 -10.77 40.10 -3.87
C ARG A 297 -9.94 40.32 -5.14
N VAL A 298 -9.40 39.25 -5.66
CA VAL A 298 -8.62 39.24 -6.90
C VAL A 298 -9.20 38.13 -7.78
N GLY A 299 -9.59 38.49 -8.99
CA GLY A 299 -10.04 37.58 -10.02
C GLY A 299 -8.86 36.93 -10.73
N PHE A 300 -9.01 35.65 -11.03
CA PHE A 300 -8.03 34.88 -11.79
C PHE A 300 -8.68 34.22 -13.00
N ARG A 301 -7.91 34.10 -14.07
CA ARG A 301 -8.22 33.27 -15.23
C ARG A 301 -7.22 32.13 -15.29
N MET A 302 -7.69 30.90 -15.49
CA MET A 302 -6.85 29.70 -15.66
C MET A 302 -7.19 29.04 -17.00
N LEU A 303 -6.44 27.99 -17.37
CA LEU A 303 -6.70 27.16 -18.56
C LEU A 303 -6.71 27.96 -19.89
N GLN A 304 -5.89 29.01 -19.98
CA GLN A 304 -5.71 29.71 -21.26
C GLN A 304 -4.99 28.80 -22.27
N PRO A 305 -5.14 29.06 -23.58
CA PRO A 305 -4.30 28.44 -24.59
C PRO A 305 -2.82 28.68 -24.28
N TYR A 306 -1.96 27.71 -24.60
CA TYR A 306 -0.51 27.87 -24.49
C TYR A 306 0.00 29.02 -25.38
N ASP A 307 0.79 29.94 -24.81
CA ASP A 307 1.45 31.03 -25.51
C ASP A 307 2.96 30.73 -25.67
N PRO A 308 3.46 30.39 -26.87
CA PRO A 308 4.88 30.11 -27.07
C PRO A 308 5.81 31.31 -26.85
N ALA A 309 5.28 32.54 -26.77
CA ALA A 309 6.07 33.74 -26.50
C ALA A 309 6.23 34.03 -24.99
N HIS A 310 5.44 33.41 -24.12
CA HIS A 310 5.48 33.64 -22.68
C HIS A 310 6.59 32.84 -21.99
N ASP A 311 7.33 33.47 -21.07
CA ASP A 311 8.36 32.79 -20.27
C ASP A 311 7.74 32.06 -19.08
N TYR A 312 7.47 30.76 -19.26
CA TYR A 312 6.97 29.89 -18.20
C TYR A 312 8.06 29.40 -17.22
N SER A 313 9.35 29.74 -17.41
CA SER A 313 10.46 29.15 -16.65
C SER A 313 10.41 29.40 -15.15
N ALA A 314 9.94 30.57 -14.72
CA ALA A 314 9.77 30.90 -13.31
C ALA A 314 8.67 30.05 -12.66
N TRP A 315 7.54 29.92 -13.34
CA TRP A 315 6.42 29.09 -12.90
C TRP A 315 6.77 27.61 -12.85
N ILE A 316 7.39 27.08 -13.92
CA ILE A 316 7.82 25.69 -13.98
C ILE A 316 8.75 25.36 -12.81
N ARG A 317 9.75 26.22 -12.53
CA ARG A 317 10.65 26.04 -11.38
C ARG A 317 9.89 26.05 -10.05
N GLN A 318 8.96 26.99 -9.88
CA GLN A 318 8.15 27.09 -8.67
C GLN A 318 7.29 25.84 -8.44
N GLU A 319 6.59 25.35 -9.46
CA GLU A 319 5.74 24.17 -9.33
C GLU A 319 6.56 22.88 -9.19
N THR A 320 7.75 22.82 -9.80
CA THR A 320 8.71 21.73 -9.57
C THR A 320 9.17 21.70 -8.11
N ASP A 321 9.50 22.84 -7.52
CA ASP A 321 9.88 22.93 -6.10
C ASP A 321 8.72 22.54 -5.17
N ARG A 322 7.49 22.92 -5.53
CA ARG A 322 6.28 22.50 -4.80
C ARG A 322 6.03 21.00 -4.93
N ALA A 323 6.19 20.41 -6.12
CA ALA A 323 6.04 18.98 -6.34
C ALA A 323 7.08 18.19 -5.51
N LEU A 324 8.34 18.63 -5.56
CA LEU A 324 9.42 18.07 -4.74
C LEU A 324 9.09 18.11 -3.25
N ALA A 325 8.62 19.26 -2.75
CA ALA A 325 8.24 19.40 -1.35
C ALA A 325 7.10 18.45 -0.97
N THR A 326 6.11 18.27 -1.86
CA THR A 326 5.01 17.32 -1.68
C THR A 326 5.54 15.89 -1.58
N TYR A 327 6.39 15.43 -2.49
CA TYR A 327 6.93 14.06 -2.44
C TYR A 327 7.72 13.79 -1.16
N LEU A 328 8.62 14.70 -0.77
CA LEU A 328 9.38 14.54 0.47
C LEU A 328 8.49 14.60 1.71
N GLN A 329 7.57 15.55 1.79
CA GLN A 329 6.64 15.64 2.91
C GLN A 329 5.74 14.42 3.00
N ARG A 330 5.27 13.88 1.87
CA ARG A 330 4.45 12.65 1.81
C ARG A 330 5.20 11.46 2.40
N THR A 331 6.45 11.24 2.01
CA THR A 331 7.27 10.17 2.58
C THR A 331 7.50 10.36 4.08
N GLU A 332 7.81 11.58 4.54
CA GLU A 332 8.00 11.86 5.97
C GLU A 332 6.69 11.71 6.78
N GLN A 333 5.56 12.10 6.20
CA GLN A 333 4.24 11.93 6.79
C GLN A 333 3.96 10.45 7.07
N ARG A 334 4.20 9.57 6.10
CA ARG A 334 3.97 8.13 6.24
C ARG A 334 4.86 7.47 7.26
N LEU A 335 6.13 7.85 7.31
CA LEU A 335 7.06 7.34 8.32
C LEU A 335 6.60 7.71 9.73
N VAL A 336 6.23 8.98 9.95
CA VAL A 336 5.75 9.41 11.27
C VAL A 336 4.39 8.78 11.60
N VAL A 337 3.50 8.61 10.63
CA VAL A 337 2.23 7.88 10.84
C VAL A 337 2.51 6.44 11.26
N ALA A 338 3.42 5.75 10.57
CA ALA A 338 3.83 4.39 10.93
C ALA A 338 4.40 4.35 12.36
N ASP A 339 5.29 5.28 12.72
CA ASP A 339 5.86 5.40 14.07
C ASP A 339 4.76 5.59 15.13
N VAL A 340 3.80 6.48 14.87
CA VAL A 340 2.67 6.75 15.78
C VAL A 340 1.80 5.51 15.97
N LEU A 341 1.52 4.79 14.88
CA LEU A 341 0.79 3.51 14.89
C LEU A 341 1.61 2.35 15.48
N GLY A 342 2.92 2.53 15.69
CA GLY A 342 3.83 1.45 16.11
C GLY A 342 4.07 0.40 15.03
N ALA A 343 3.85 0.77 13.77
CA ALA A 343 3.99 -0.09 12.59
C ALA A 343 5.30 0.20 11.84
N GLU A 344 5.75 -0.78 11.08
CA GLU A 344 6.87 -0.64 10.14
C GLU A 344 6.33 -0.12 8.80
N TYR A 345 6.89 0.99 8.32
CA TYR A 345 6.51 1.53 7.02
C TYR A 345 7.11 0.72 5.87
N VAL A 346 6.27 0.38 4.89
CA VAL A 346 6.67 -0.30 3.67
C VAL A 346 6.59 0.67 2.51
N ALA A 347 7.69 0.85 1.78
CA ALA A 347 7.75 1.69 0.59
C ALA A 347 6.81 1.14 -0.49
N ALA A 348 5.96 2.01 -1.03
CA ALA A 348 5.00 1.62 -2.06
C ALA A 348 5.64 1.51 -3.45
N SER A 349 6.77 2.18 -3.66
CA SER A 349 7.40 2.37 -4.96
C SER A 349 8.92 2.34 -4.88
N PRO A 350 9.63 1.98 -5.97
CA PRO A 350 11.09 2.07 -6.01
C PRO A 350 11.59 3.50 -5.84
N PHE A 351 10.85 4.49 -6.34
CA PHE A 351 11.13 5.89 -6.07
C PHE A 351 11.24 6.14 -4.56
N GLU A 352 10.18 5.77 -3.82
CA GLU A 352 10.12 5.99 -2.38
C GLU A 352 11.18 5.16 -1.64
N ALA A 353 11.41 3.91 -2.03
CA ALA A 353 12.46 3.08 -1.46
C ALA A 353 13.86 3.72 -1.61
N ARG A 354 14.15 4.32 -2.77
CA ARG A 354 15.41 5.07 -2.99
C ARG A 354 15.46 6.37 -2.20
N VAL A 355 14.34 7.07 -2.02
CA VAL A 355 14.24 8.23 -1.13
C VAL A 355 14.59 7.83 0.31
N LEU A 356 14.00 6.74 0.82
CA LEU A 356 14.26 6.23 2.17
C LEU A 356 15.73 5.81 2.36
N GLN A 357 16.31 5.12 1.38
CA GLN A 357 17.73 4.74 1.42
C GLN A 357 18.65 5.96 1.52
N ARG A 358 18.39 7.00 0.70
CA ARG A 358 19.22 8.22 0.67
C ARG A 358 19.00 9.14 1.87
N ARG A 359 17.86 9.01 2.54
CA ARG A 359 17.57 9.72 3.80
C ARG A 359 18.56 9.32 4.91
N GLY A 360 19.12 8.10 4.87
CA GLY A 360 20.17 7.63 5.77
C GLY A 360 19.77 7.53 7.25
N LEU A 361 18.49 7.69 7.57
CA LEU A 361 17.97 7.66 8.94
C LEU A 361 17.35 6.31 9.32
N HIS A 362 17.11 5.42 8.35
CA HIS A 362 16.59 4.07 8.58
C HIS A 362 17.40 3.09 7.73
N GLU A 363 17.94 2.05 8.37
CA GLU A 363 18.34 0.86 7.63
C GLU A 363 17.10 0.32 6.91
N PRO A 364 17.22 -0.10 5.63
CA PRO A 364 16.12 -0.69 4.91
C PRO A 364 15.51 -1.80 5.73
N SER A 365 14.23 -1.64 6.04
CA SER A 365 13.57 -2.52 7.00
C SER A 365 13.37 -3.91 6.39
N LEU A 366 13.33 -4.94 7.24
CA LEU A 366 13.18 -6.34 6.81
C LEU A 366 11.92 -6.52 5.95
N VAL A 367 10.83 -5.84 6.32
CA VAL A 367 9.58 -5.93 5.55
C VAL A 367 9.75 -5.34 4.15
N ASN A 368 10.49 -4.24 4.00
CA ASN A 368 10.80 -3.69 2.67
C ASN A 368 11.54 -4.72 1.82
N ALA A 369 12.58 -5.38 2.35
CA ALA A 369 13.33 -6.39 1.60
C ALA A 369 12.42 -7.52 1.08
N THR A 370 11.36 -7.84 1.81
CA THR A 370 10.43 -8.92 1.45
C THR A 370 9.46 -8.52 0.35
N LEU A 371 8.95 -7.29 0.40
CA LEU A 371 8.13 -6.74 -0.67
C LEU A 371 8.89 -6.80 -2.01
N TRP A 372 10.17 -6.46 -2.00
CA TRP A 372 11.01 -6.39 -3.20
C TRP A 372 11.72 -7.70 -3.58
N ALA A 373 11.78 -8.65 -2.65
CA ALA A 373 12.24 -10.01 -2.94
C ALA A 373 11.35 -10.72 -3.95
N GLY A 374 10.14 -10.24 -4.23
CA GLY A 374 9.26 -10.93 -5.17
C GLY A 374 9.00 -12.37 -4.69
N VAL A 375 8.88 -12.55 -3.37
CA VAL A 375 8.34 -13.77 -2.75
C VAL A 375 7.14 -14.18 -3.60
N PRO A 376 7.07 -15.44 -4.10
CA PRO A 376 6.07 -15.89 -5.05
C PRO A 376 4.74 -15.35 -4.59
N GLU A 377 4.16 -14.49 -5.40
CA GLU A 377 2.97 -13.81 -4.99
C GLU A 377 1.93 -14.89 -4.69
N LEU A 378 1.57 -15.00 -3.41
CA LEU A 378 0.37 -15.72 -3.02
C LEU A 378 -0.88 -14.93 -3.47
N SER A 379 -0.73 -13.93 -4.37
CA SER A 379 -1.78 -13.15 -5.01
C SER A 379 -2.81 -14.01 -5.74
N ASN A 380 -2.46 -15.25 -6.11
CA ASN A 380 -3.41 -16.23 -6.65
C ASN A 380 -4.29 -16.90 -5.60
N LEU A 381 -4.00 -16.72 -4.30
CA LEU A 381 -4.82 -17.23 -3.21
C LEU A 381 -5.86 -16.18 -2.81
N GLY A 382 -7.11 -16.61 -2.66
CA GLY A 382 -8.17 -15.73 -2.16
C GLY A 382 -7.98 -15.42 -0.67
N ALA A 383 -8.61 -14.35 -0.19
CA ALA A 383 -8.54 -13.91 1.21
C ALA A 383 -8.85 -15.03 2.23
N LYS A 384 -9.78 -15.94 1.87
CA LYS A 384 -10.13 -17.12 2.66
C LYS A 384 -8.96 -18.08 2.88
N ASP A 385 -8.25 -18.40 1.82
CA ASP A 385 -7.16 -19.37 1.86
C ASP A 385 -5.97 -18.77 2.61
N LEU A 386 -5.69 -17.49 2.39
CA LEU A 386 -4.69 -16.72 3.15
C LEU A 386 -5.01 -16.68 4.65
N ALA A 387 -6.26 -16.39 5.03
CA ALA A 387 -6.68 -16.37 6.42
C ALA A 387 -6.55 -17.75 7.09
N ARG A 388 -6.89 -18.82 6.36
CA ARG A 388 -6.72 -20.20 6.85
C ARG A 388 -5.26 -20.58 7.01
N MET A 389 -4.38 -20.13 6.12
CA MET A 389 -2.95 -20.35 6.26
C MET A 389 -2.42 -19.63 7.50
N LEU A 390 -2.78 -18.36 7.68
CA LEU A 390 -2.36 -17.57 8.84
C LEU A 390 -2.85 -18.12 10.18
N SER A 391 -4.05 -18.71 10.21
CA SER A 391 -4.58 -19.33 11.42
C SER A 391 -3.95 -20.68 11.75
N ALA A 392 -3.12 -21.25 10.87
CA ALA A 392 -2.29 -22.42 11.17
C ALA A 392 -0.97 -21.99 11.84
N GLU A 393 -1.10 -21.50 13.07
CA GLU A 393 -0.07 -20.74 13.82
C GLU A 393 1.31 -21.40 13.83
N GLU A 394 1.43 -22.70 14.14
CA GLU A 394 2.75 -23.34 14.32
C GLU A 394 3.59 -23.42 13.03
N ALA A 395 2.95 -23.75 11.90
CA ALA A 395 3.64 -23.92 10.62
C ALA A 395 4.05 -22.57 10.01
N VAL A 396 3.19 -21.56 10.16
CA VAL A 396 3.48 -20.20 9.73
C VAL A 396 4.56 -19.61 10.61
N GLU A 397 4.50 -19.74 11.94
CA GLU A 397 5.53 -19.19 12.82
C GLU A 397 6.92 -19.82 12.61
N ASP A 398 7.04 -21.13 12.35
CA ASP A 398 8.35 -21.72 11.97
C ASP A 398 8.89 -21.09 10.67
N LEU A 399 7.99 -20.78 9.72
CA LEU A 399 8.36 -20.13 8.48
C LEU A 399 8.77 -18.67 8.70
N ARG A 400 8.00 -17.92 9.50
CA ARG A 400 8.33 -16.55 9.90
C ARG A 400 9.69 -16.49 10.58
N ALA A 401 9.95 -17.43 11.50
CA ALA A 401 11.22 -17.54 12.21
C ALA A 401 12.38 -17.82 11.24
N ARG A 402 12.22 -18.76 10.30
CA ARG A 402 13.26 -19.04 9.27
C ARG A 402 13.56 -17.84 8.39
N VAL A 403 12.51 -17.13 7.94
CA VAL A 403 12.67 -15.93 7.11
C VAL A 403 13.38 -14.83 7.90
N ARG A 404 12.96 -14.57 9.15
CA ARG A 404 13.64 -13.61 10.05
C ARG A 404 15.12 -13.94 10.24
N ILE A 405 15.45 -15.19 10.59
CA ILE A 405 16.84 -15.65 10.77
C ILE A 405 17.67 -15.48 9.50
N ALA A 406 17.13 -15.87 8.34
CA ALA A 406 17.82 -15.74 7.06
C ALA A 406 18.12 -14.29 6.70
N MET A 407 17.26 -13.36 7.11
CA MET A 407 17.43 -11.93 6.84
C MET A 407 18.35 -11.24 7.84
N GLU A 408 18.28 -11.59 9.13
CA GLU A 408 19.22 -11.11 10.16
C GLU A 408 20.67 -11.52 9.85
N ALA A 409 20.86 -12.65 9.18
CA ALA A 409 22.18 -13.12 8.76
C ALA A 409 22.73 -12.40 7.51
N ALA A 410 21.91 -11.62 6.79
CA ALA A 410 22.31 -10.97 5.55
C ALA A 410 22.90 -9.56 5.80
N PRO A 411 24.10 -9.26 5.28
CA PRO A 411 24.85 -8.05 5.62
C PRO A 411 24.32 -6.76 4.97
N ASP A 412 23.53 -6.87 3.90
CA ASP A 412 22.99 -5.73 3.17
C ASP A 412 21.62 -6.05 2.52
N PHE A 413 20.93 -5.01 2.07
CA PHE A 413 19.58 -5.13 1.50
C PHE A 413 19.50 -6.00 0.23
N PRO A 414 20.42 -5.90 -0.76
CA PRO A 414 20.45 -6.84 -1.87
C PRO A 414 20.61 -8.31 -1.44
N THR A 415 21.44 -8.57 -0.42
CA THR A 415 21.66 -9.91 0.11
C THR A 415 20.44 -10.40 0.88
N GLN A 416 19.75 -9.54 1.64
CA GLN A 416 18.48 -9.87 2.30
C GLN A 416 17.44 -10.32 1.28
N ILE A 417 17.27 -9.57 0.18
CA ILE A 417 16.37 -9.91 -0.93
C ILE A 417 16.73 -11.28 -1.53
N SER A 418 18.01 -11.53 -1.79
CA SER A 418 18.45 -12.81 -2.36
C SER A 418 18.20 -13.99 -1.42
N SER A 419 18.36 -13.79 -0.11
CA SER A 419 18.14 -14.79 0.93
C SER A 419 16.64 -15.13 1.05
N ILE A 420 15.78 -14.12 1.01
CA ILE A 420 14.32 -14.29 1.00
C ILE A 420 13.88 -15.04 -0.26
N ARG A 421 14.43 -14.69 -1.43
CA ARG A 421 14.14 -15.41 -2.68
C ARG A 421 14.50 -16.88 -2.60
N ALA A 422 15.63 -17.22 -1.98
CA ALA A 422 16.04 -18.60 -1.79
C ALA A 422 15.04 -19.37 -0.91
N VAL A 423 14.67 -18.81 0.25
CA VAL A 423 13.65 -19.41 1.14
C VAL A 423 12.31 -19.56 0.42
N ALA A 424 11.92 -18.55 -0.35
CA ALA A 424 10.66 -18.54 -1.08
C ALA A 424 10.63 -19.55 -2.24
N ALA A 425 11.75 -19.70 -2.95
CA ALA A 425 11.93 -20.74 -3.96
C ALA A 425 11.91 -22.14 -3.34
N ASP A 426 12.47 -22.32 -2.14
CA ASP A 426 12.44 -23.59 -1.40
C ASP A 426 11.01 -23.96 -0.97
N ILE A 427 10.21 -22.98 -0.51
CA ILE A 427 8.78 -23.17 -0.21
C ILE A 427 8.01 -23.54 -1.47
N GLU A 428 8.22 -22.83 -2.57
CA GLU A 428 7.55 -23.09 -3.83
C GLU A 428 7.93 -24.47 -4.40
N GLN A 429 9.21 -24.84 -4.32
CA GLN A 429 9.71 -26.15 -4.73
C GLN A 429 9.15 -27.26 -3.86
N ALA A 430 9.14 -27.09 -2.53
CA ALA A 430 8.52 -28.04 -1.60
C ALA A 430 7.03 -28.24 -1.90
N SER A 431 6.33 -27.14 -2.22
CA SER A 431 4.92 -27.15 -2.59
C SER A 431 4.68 -27.87 -3.91
N ARG A 432 5.45 -27.58 -4.96
CA ARG A 432 5.36 -28.26 -6.26
C ARG A 432 5.70 -29.75 -6.17
N VAL A 433 6.69 -30.13 -5.35
CA VAL A 433 7.05 -31.55 -5.11
C VAL A 433 5.91 -32.26 -4.38
N LEU A 434 5.29 -31.62 -3.41
CA LEU A 434 4.14 -32.18 -2.70
C LEU A 434 2.91 -32.28 -3.62
N GLU A 435 2.63 -31.27 -4.45
CA GLU A 435 1.57 -31.29 -5.46
C GLU A 435 1.76 -32.44 -6.47
N ARG A 436 2.99 -32.62 -6.97
CA ARG A 436 3.34 -33.74 -7.85
C ARG A 436 3.10 -35.08 -7.16
N ARG A 437 3.58 -35.25 -5.92
CA ARG A 437 3.39 -36.48 -5.13
C ARG A 437 1.92 -36.77 -4.85
N MET A 438 1.09 -35.77 -4.59
CA MET A 438 -0.35 -35.93 -4.43
C MET A 438 -1.05 -36.31 -5.74
N ARG A 439 -0.59 -35.80 -6.88
CA ARG A 439 -1.08 -36.24 -8.19
C ARG A 439 -0.67 -37.67 -8.50
N THR A 440 0.55 -38.07 -8.15
CA THR A 440 1.01 -39.46 -8.32
C THR A 440 0.28 -40.41 -7.36
N SER A 441 0.02 -39.98 -6.12
CA SER A 441 -0.75 -40.78 -5.15
C SER A 441 -2.23 -40.87 -5.50
N ARG A 442 -2.83 -39.85 -6.13
CA ARG A 442 -4.18 -39.95 -6.72
C ARG A 442 -4.20 -40.86 -7.95
N ALA A 443 -3.17 -40.83 -8.79
CA ALA A 443 -3.06 -41.75 -9.94
C ALA A 443 -2.91 -43.22 -9.49
N LEU A 444 -2.22 -43.47 -8.37
CA LEU A 444 -2.13 -44.80 -7.73
C LEU A 444 -3.36 -45.14 -6.87
N GLY A 445 -4.05 -44.14 -6.33
CA GLY A 445 -5.26 -44.29 -5.50
C GLY A 445 -6.53 -44.61 -6.30
N PHE A 446 -6.50 -44.51 -7.63
CA PHE A 446 -7.58 -45.00 -8.50
C PHE A 446 -7.53 -46.52 -8.77
N ALA A 447 -6.56 -47.25 -8.18
CA ALA A 447 -6.43 -48.70 -8.31
C ALA A 447 -6.81 -49.50 -7.03
N ALA A 448 -7.48 -48.89 -6.04
CA ALA A 448 -7.95 -49.62 -4.86
C ALA A 448 -9.40 -49.20 -4.49
N PRO A 449 -10.37 -50.14 -4.41
CA PRO A 449 -11.74 -49.81 -4.02
C PRO A 449 -11.90 -49.67 -2.49
N ALA A 450 -12.72 -48.68 -2.14
CA ALA A 450 -13.48 -48.41 -0.93
C ALA A 450 -13.44 -49.41 0.25
N VAL A 451 -13.10 -48.90 1.44
CA VAL A 451 -13.89 -49.15 2.68
C VAL A 451 -13.99 -47.84 3.45
N ALA A 452 -15.22 -47.43 3.72
CA ALA A 452 -15.58 -46.26 4.52
C ALA A 452 -15.68 -46.61 6.01
N GLY A 453 -15.33 -45.64 6.86
CA GLY A 453 -15.93 -45.47 8.19
C GLY A 453 -15.09 -45.97 9.37
N GLY A 454 -14.65 -45.04 10.21
CA GLY A 454 -14.18 -45.36 11.57
C GLY A 454 -13.03 -44.48 12.06
N LEU A 455 -13.36 -43.62 13.02
CA LEU A 455 -12.48 -42.79 13.85
C LEU A 455 -11.17 -43.47 14.32
N GLY A 456 -10.11 -42.66 14.41
CA GLY A 456 -9.29 -42.58 15.62
C GLY A 456 -8.17 -43.61 15.83
N LEU A 457 -6.99 -43.06 16.13
CA LEU A 457 -5.89 -43.61 16.93
C LEU A 457 -4.92 -44.65 16.31
N MET A 458 -3.67 -44.18 16.23
CA MET A 458 -2.40 -44.88 16.58
C MET A 458 -2.23 -46.34 16.14
N VAL A 459 -1.37 -46.55 15.14
CA VAL A 459 -0.53 -47.76 15.07
C VAL A 459 0.88 -47.37 14.60
N GLY A 460 1.81 -47.30 15.56
CA GLY A 460 3.20 -47.60 15.28
C GLY A 460 3.37 -49.12 15.25
N SER A 461 3.92 -49.67 14.18
CA SER A 461 4.66 -50.94 14.22
C SER A 461 5.49 -51.17 12.95
N ALA A 462 6.80 -51.34 13.18
CA ALA A 462 7.77 -52.20 12.52
C ALA A 462 7.77 -52.40 10.98
N GLY A 463 8.94 -52.11 10.36
CA GLY A 463 9.51 -52.96 9.30
C GLY A 463 10.11 -52.26 8.06
N GLY A 464 11.45 -52.23 7.97
CA GLY A 464 12.16 -52.68 6.76
C GLY A 464 12.33 -51.75 5.54
N VAL A 465 13.45 -51.04 5.53
CA VAL A 465 14.38 -50.65 4.43
C VAL A 465 14.08 -51.07 2.97
N ALA A 466 14.00 -50.07 2.08
CA ALA A 466 14.85 -49.81 0.89
C ALA A 466 14.37 -48.45 0.29
N GLY A 467 15.13 -47.38 0.15
CA GLY A 467 16.52 -47.24 -0.29
C GLY A 467 16.49 -46.63 -1.69
N ILE A 468 16.72 -45.31 -1.81
CA ILE A 468 17.46 -44.61 -2.88
C ILE A 468 17.61 -43.11 -2.48
N ALA A 469 18.86 -42.72 -2.26
CA ALA A 469 19.38 -41.36 -2.15
C ALA A 469 19.36 -40.67 -3.54
N ALA A 470 19.67 -39.40 -3.80
CA ALA A 470 20.40 -38.34 -3.13
C ALA A 470 20.09 -37.02 -3.88
N GLY A 471 20.41 -35.88 -3.27
CA GLY A 471 20.69 -34.66 -4.03
C GLY A 471 20.19 -33.38 -3.38
N ALA A 472 21.14 -32.60 -2.85
CA ALA A 472 21.01 -31.21 -2.37
C ALA A 472 20.45 -31.01 -0.94
N LEU A 473 21.22 -31.42 0.08
CA LEU A 473 21.27 -30.73 1.36
C LEU A 473 22.73 -30.62 1.79
N GLY A 474 23.28 -29.42 1.68
CA GLY A 474 24.61 -29.09 2.15
C GLY A 474 24.63 -27.67 2.69
N LEU A 475 24.24 -27.52 3.96
CA LEU A 475 24.75 -26.53 4.92
C LEU A 475 24.11 -26.81 6.30
N LEU A 476 24.90 -27.51 7.15
CA LEU A 476 24.97 -27.53 8.63
C LEU A 476 23.64 -27.69 9.44
N GLY A 477 23.44 -28.60 10.40
CA GLY A 477 24.39 -29.44 11.12
C GLY A 477 24.31 -29.30 12.66
N SER A 478 23.12 -29.31 13.29
CA SER A 478 22.94 -29.77 14.70
C SER A 478 21.47 -29.69 15.16
N ILE A 479 20.87 -30.84 15.53
CA ILE A 479 20.01 -31.14 16.70
C ILE A 479 19.29 -32.50 16.42
N SER A 480 19.48 -33.44 17.36
CA SER A 480 18.92 -34.80 17.43
C SER A 480 17.44 -34.81 17.91
N PRO A 481 16.85 -35.95 18.31
CA PRO A 481 15.80 -36.68 17.61
C PRO A 481 14.38 -36.19 17.95
N ALA A 482 13.77 -35.43 17.04
CA ALA A 482 12.33 -35.12 17.03
C ALA A 482 11.69 -35.45 15.67
N ILE A 483 12.28 -36.43 14.97
CA ILE A 483 12.06 -36.67 13.53
C ILE A 483 10.70 -37.36 13.26
N GLY A 484 10.12 -38.08 14.23
CA GLY A 484 8.82 -38.72 14.07
C GLY A 484 7.64 -37.72 14.06
N GLU A 485 7.66 -36.74 14.96
CA GLU A 485 6.58 -35.76 15.15
C GLU A 485 6.69 -34.61 14.14
N ARG A 486 7.92 -34.17 13.81
CA ARG A 486 8.18 -33.16 12.76
C ARG A 486 7.81 -33.63 11.35
N LEU A 487 7.82 -34.93 11.07
CA LEU A 487 7.41 -35.44 9.75
C LEU A 487 5.89 -35.41 9.56
N ASN A 488 5.11 -35.46 10.64
CA ASN A 488 3.65 -35.28 10.59
C ASN A 488 3.28 -33.79 10.53
N GLN A 489 3.93 -32.93 11.32
CA GLN A 489 3.76 -31.47 11.21
C GLN A 489 4.22 -30.92 9.85
N ARG A 490 5.29 -31.47 9.25
CA ARG A 490 5.70 -31.14 7.87
C ARG A 490 4.68 -31.59 6.82
N ARG A 491 3.91 -32.64 7.09
CA ARG A 491 2.83 -33.08 6.19
C ARG A 491 1.64 -32.13 6.24
N GLU A 492 1.29 -31.60 7.42
CA GLU A 492 0.23 -30.59 7.59
C GLU A 492 0.64 -29.22 7.06
N ALA A 493 1.85 -28.75 7.38
CA ALA A 493 2.41 -27.51 6.88
C ALA A 493 2.51 -27.50 5.35
N ALA A 494 2.99 -28.60 4.73
CA ALA A 494 3.08 -28.68 3.28
C ALA A 494 1.69 -28.78 2.61
N PHE A 495 0.69 -29.37 3.29
CA PHE A 495 -0.68 -29.45 2.77
C PHE A 495 -1.30 -28.06 2.54
N LEU A 496 -0.95 -27.08 3.38
CA LEU A 496 -1.43 -25.70 3.28
C LEU A 496 -0.94 -24.97 2.01
N PHE A 497 0.20 -25.37 1.43
CA PHE A 497 0.79 -24.71 0.25
C PHE A 497 0.51 -25.42 -1.09
N THR A 498 -0.33 -26.47 -1.12
CA THR A 498 -0.58 -27.28 -2.34
C THR A 498 -1.93 -27.10 -3.01
N MET A 499 -2.72 -26.11 -2.61
CA MET A 499 -3.90 -25.72 -3.38
C MET A 499 -3.56 -24.42 -4.12
N PRO A 500 -3.43 -24.47 -5.45
CA PRO A 500 -4.52 -23.87 -6.20
C PRO A 500 -4.88 -24.63 -7.49
N LYS A 501 -6.18 -24.82 -7.69
CA LYS A 501 -6.89 -24.59 -8.96
C LYS A 501 -8.37 -24.93 -8.79
N ARG A 502 -9.18 -23.91 -8.50
CA ARG A 502 -10.50 -23.85 -9.13
C ARG A 502 -10.39 -22.87 -10.29
N LYS A 503 -10.13 -23.43 -11.48
CA LYS A 503 -10.60 -22.81 -12.72
C LYS A 503 -12.13 -22.73 -12.66
N ARG A 504 -12.70 -21.62 -13.13
CA ARG A 504 -13.92 -21.54 -13.95
C ARG A 504 -14.39 -20.09 -14.05
N PRO A 505 -15.22 -19.77 -15.06
CA PRO A 505 -15.02 -19.86 -16.50
C PRO A 505 -14.59 -18.52 -17.10
#